data_AF-A0A2H1FDJ5-F1
#
_entry.id   AF-A0A2H1FDJ5-F1
#
_cell.length_a   1.000
_cell.length_b   1.000
_cell.length_c   1.000
_cell.angle_alpha   90.00
_cell.angle_beta   90.00
_cell.angle_gamma   90.00
#
_symmetry.space_group_name_H-M   'P 1'
#
loop_
_entity.id
_entity.type
_entity.pdbx_description
1 polymer ?
#
loop_
_entity_poly.entity_id
_entity_poly.type
_entity_poly.pdbx_seq_one_letter_code
_entity_poly.pdbx_strand_id
1 'polypeptide(L)'
;MVFYEYFSAHWIGSLGLVSSLMFVLIFLAHKQKLGRFGNLFLSQMTKTIKGKSGKVAITLSLVLIAYFTSTLVWIERGNTVYSDEKHLISNMLFSNYDTNKMSPSDIHKIMDIKQGNMVFDVSYVNYADHIISMTYAIMNDMMGGWMVNLDTILLVEQFEFLVFIIVYRKIYNLPKTLVLN
;
A
#
# COMPACT_ATOMS: atom_id res chain seq x y z
N MET A 1 -6.34 18.69 -14.05
CA MET A 1 -5.01 18.36 -14.61
C MET A 1 -3.87 18.75 -13.66
N VAL A 2 -3.84 19.96 -13.08
CA VAL A 2 -2.76 20.41 -12.16
C VAL A 2 -2.49 19.46 -10.98
N PHE A 3 -3.54 18.89 -10.36
CA PHE A 3 -3.36 17.95 -9.25
C PHE A 3 -2.72 16.62 -9.68
N TYR A 4 -3.05 16.13 -10.87
CA TYR A 4 -2.50 14.89 -11.43
C TYR A 4 -1.04 15.06 -11.83
N GLU A 5 -0.69 16.16 -12.51
CA GLU A 5 0.69 16.45 -12.92
C GLU A 5 1.62 16.70 -11.72
N TYR A 6 1.15 17.40 -10.68
CA TYR A 6 1.97 17.64 -9.49
C TYR A 6 2.27 16.36 -8.72
N PHE A 7 1.25 15.51 -8.50
CA PHE A 7 1.43 14.24 -7.79
C PHE A 7 2.16 13.18 -8.64
N SER A 8 1.98 13.15 -9.96
CA SER A 8 2.68 12.18 -10.82
C SER A 8 4.14 12.56 -11.06
N ALA A 9 4.48 13.85 -11.15
CA ALA A 9 5.85 14.31 -11.40
C ALA A 9 6.70 14.44 -10.12
N HIS A 10 6.09 14.69 -8.96
CA HIS A 10 6.80 14.98 -7.71
C HIS A 10 6.34 14.08 -6.55
N TRP A 11 5.97 12.82 -6.82
CA TRP A 11 5.56 11.87 -5.79
C TRP A 11 6.62 11.67 -4.69
N ILE A 12 7.90 11.79 -5.04
CA ILE A 12 9.02 11.86 -4.08
C ILE A 12 8.85 12.99 -3.04
N GLY A 13 8.22 14.11 -3.41
CA GLY A 13 7.96 15.25 -2.54
C GLY A 13 6.75 15.07 -1.61
N SER A 14 5.93 14.04 -1.84
CA SER A 14 4.86 13.64 -0.92
C SER A 14 5.31 12.61 0.11
N LEU A 15 6.51 12.04 -0.06
CA LEU A 15 7.13 11.16 0.93
C LEU A 15 7.32 11.93 2.24
N GLY A 16 6.76 11.39 3.31
CA GLY A 16 6.86 11.96 4.64
C GLY A 16 6.13 13.28 4.82
N LEU A 17 5.14 13.63 3.99
CA LEU A 17 4.30 14.81 4.24
C LEU A 17 3.50 14.64 5.55
N VAL A 18 2.91 13.46 5.75
CA VAL A 18 2.13 13.15 6.94
C VAL A 18 3.06 12.94 8.14
N SER A 19 4.19 12.25 7.98
CA SER A 19 5.24 12.15 9.00
C SER A 19 5.84 13.50 9.41
N SER A 20 6.11 14.39 8.46
CA SER A 20 6.62 15.75 8.69
C SER A 20 5.59 16.59 9.43
N LEU A 21 4.32 16.52 9.02
CA LEU A 21 3.22 17.18 9.73
C LEU A 21 3.12 16.67 11.19
N MET A 22 3.18 15.36 11.39
CA MET A 22 3.19 14.76 12.72
C MET A 22 4.38 15.24 13.55
N PHE A 23 5.57 15.29 12.98
CA PHE A 23 6.76 15.79 13.67
C PHE A 23 6.60 17.27 14.08
N VAL A 24 6.12 18.12 13.18
CA VAL A 24 5.86 19.54 13.47
C VAL A 24 4.83 19.69 14.58
N LEU A 25 3.73 18.93 14.54
CA LEU A 25 2.70 18.96 15.59
C LEU A 25 3.26 18.54 16.95
N ILE A 26 4.07 17.47 16.99
CA ILE A 26 4.71 17.00 18.21
C ILE A 26 5.71 18.03 18.74
N PHE A 27 6.53 18.61 17.86
CA PHE A 27 7.50 19.65 18.22
C PHE A 27 6.81 20.88 18.81
N LEU A 28 5.76 21.38 18.16
CA LEU A 28 4.97 22.53 18.63
C LEU A 28 4.23 22.22 19.94
N ALA A 29 3.70 21.01 20.08
CA ALA A 29 3.05 20.55 21.31
C ALA A 29 4.05 20.48 22.46
N HIS A 30 5.25 19.96 22.22
CA HIS A 30 6.30 19.86 23.24
C HIS A 30 6.84 21.22 23.66
N LYS A 31 6.93 22.18 22.72
CA LYS A 31 7.27 23.58 23.00
C LYS A 31 6.13 24.39 23.64
N GLN A 32 5.01 23.75 23.98
CA GLN A 32 3.79 24.38 24.51
C GLN A 32 3.21 25.52 23.62
N LYS A 33 3.62 25.60 22.34
CA LYS A 33 3.12 26.62 21.41
C LYS A 33 1.67 26.40 21.00
N LEU A 34 1.16 25.19 21.21
CA LEU A 34 -0.24 24.79 20.98
C LEU A 34 -1.12 24.91 22.24
N GLY A 35 -0.58 25.42 23.35
CA GLY A 35 -1.32 25.60 24.60
C GLY A 35 -1.99 24.32 25.11
N ARG A 36 -3.26 24.42 25.51
CA ARG A 36 -4.04 23.28 26.06
C ARG A 36 -4.25 22.16 25.03
N PHE A 37 -4.39 22.50 23.75
CA PHE A 37 -4.55 21.51 22.69
C PHE A 37 -3.32 20.61 22.56
N GLY A 38 -2.11 21.20 22.58
CA GLY A 38 -0.85 20.44 22.52
C GLY A 38 -0.72 19.43 23.66
N ASN A 39 -1.08 19.83 24.89
CA ASN A 39 -1.04 18.94 26.05
C ASN A 39 -2.05 17.79 25.94
N LEU A 40 -3.28 18.07 25.49
CA LEU A 40 -4.29 17.03 25.24
C LEU A 40 -3.85 16.08 24.13
N PHE A 41 -3.31 16.61 23.04
CA PHE A 41 -2.78 15.82 21.93
C PHE A 41 -1.68 14.87 22.38
N LEU A 42 -0.65 15.36 23.09
CA LEU A 42 0.43 14.52 23.62
C LEU A 42 -0.07 13.46 24.61
N SER A 43 -1.01 13.83 25.48
CA SER A 43 -1.59 12.90 26.46
C SER A 43 -2.35 11.76 25.77
N GLN A 44 -3.22 12.09 24.83
CA GLN A 44 -3.99 11.10 24.07
C GLN A 44 -3.10 10.25 23.17
N MET A 45 -2.14 10.87 22.48
CA MET A 45 -1.18 10.14 21.64
C MET A 45 -0.35 9.16 22.48
N THR A 46 0.15 9.59 23.64
CA THR A 46 0.89 8.71 24.55
C THR A 46 0.03 7.56 25.06
N LYS A 47 -1.22 7.84 25.45
CA LYS A 47 -2.17 6.82 25.91
C LYS A 47 -2.47 5.80 24.82
N THR A 48 -2.69 6.25 23.59
CA THR A 48 -2.96 5.40 22.43
C THR A 48 -1.75 4.55 22.08
N ILE A 49 -0.58 5.16 21.93
CA ILE A 49 0.65 4.46 21.54
C ILE A 49 1.10 3.45 22.60
N LYS A 50 1.00 3.78 23.90
CA LYS A 50 1.39 2.84 24.97
C LYS A 50 0.32 1.80 25.30
N GLY A 51 -0.95 2.11 25.05
CA GLY A 51 -2.08 1.23 25.35
C GLY A 51 -2.19 0.02 24.43
N LYS A 52 -3.26 -0.75 24.61
CA LYS A 52 -3.62 -1.88 23.71
C LYS A 52 -3.79 -1.41 22.26
N SER A 53 -4.32 -0.20 22.07
CA SER A 53 -4.51 0.42 20.75
C SER A 53 -3.22 0.55 19.97
N GLY A 54 -2.08 0.82 20.62
CA GLY A 54 -0.79 0.88 19.92
C GLY A 54 -0.31 -0.49 19.44
N LYS A 55 -0.68 -1.60 20.12
CA LYS A 55 -0.39 -2.95 19.59
C LYS A 55 -1.23 -3.22 18.34
N VAL A 56 -2.51 -2.86 18.36
CA VAL A 56 -3.40 -2.94 17.19
C VAL A 56 -2.87 -2.09 16.04
N ALA A 57 -2.39 -0.87 16.30
CA ALA A 57 -1.81 -0.01 15.29
C ALA A 57 -0.58 -0.62 14.62
N ILE A 58 0.30 -1.27 15.39
CA ILE A 58 1.46 -1.99 14.83
C ILE A 58 1.02 -3.17 13.97
N THR A 59 0.09 -4.00 14.47
CA THR A 59 -0.42 -5.15 13.71
C THR A 59 -1.08 -4.70 12.40
N LEU A 60 -1.93 -3.67 12.46
CA LEU A 60 -2.57 -3.11 11.28
C LEU A 60 -1.55 -2.55 10.30
N SER A 61 -0.54 -1.82 10.78
CA SER A 61 0.53 -1.30 9.93
C SER A 61 1.32 -2.41 9.23
N LEU A 62 1.63 -3.52 9.92
CA LEU A 62 2.27 -4.70 9.30
C LEU A 62 1.38 -5.34 8.22
N VAL A 63 0.07 -5.45 8.47
CA VAL A 63 -0.89 -5.97 7.48
C VAL A 63 -0.96 -5.05 6.25
N LEU A 64 -0.99 -3.73 6.45
CA LEU A 64 -0.99 -2.76 5.36
C LEU A 64 0.31 -2.78 4.56
N ILE A 65 1.46 -2.90 5.21
CA ILE A 65 2.76 -3.08 4.53
C ILE A 65 2.73 -4.33 3.65
N ALA A 66 2.27 -5.46 4.18
CA ALA A 66 2.15 -6.70 3.42
C ALA A 66 1.19 -6.54 2.23
N TYR A 67 0.06 -5.86 2.45
CA TYR A 67 -0.92 -5.56 1.40
C TYR A 67 -0.30 -4.74 0.26
N PHE A 68 0.24 -3.55 0.55
CA PHE A 68 0.80 -2.66 -0.48
C PHE A 68 2.04 -3.26 -1.17
N THR A 69 2.86 -4.01 -0.43
CA THR A 69 3.98 -4.73 -1.06
C THR A 69 3.47 -5.80 -2.02
N SER A 70 2.42 -6.54 -1.64
CA SER A 70 1.84 -7.59 -2.50
C SER A 70 1.18 -7.00 -3.75
N THR A 71 0.47 -5.88 -3.63
CA THR A 71 -0.14 -5.22 -4.80
C THR A 71 0.92 -4.77 -5.80
N LEU A 72 2.03 -4.17 -5.34
CA LEU A 72 3.14 -3.80 -6.21
C LEU A 72 3.75 -5.02 -6.93
N VAL A 73 3.96 -6.12 -6.21
CA VAL A 73 4.47 -7.38 -6.81
C VAL A 73 3.50 -7.94 -7.85
N TRP A 74 2.20 -7.93 -7.57
CA TRP A 74 1.18 -8.41 -8.52
C TRP A 74 1.09 -7.53 -9.77
N ILE A 75 1.17 -6.21 -9.64
CA ILE A 75 1.21 -5.31 -10.79
C ILE A 75 2.44 -5.60 -11.65
N GLU A 76 3.62 -5.73 -11.03
CA GLU A 76 4.86 -6.02 -11.75
C GLU A 76 4.78 -7.37 -12.47
N ARG A 77 4.27 -8.42 -11.82
CA ARG A 77 4.10 -9.74 -12.43
C ARG A 77 3.07 -9.73 -13.56
N GLY A 78 1.99 -8.97 -13.43
CA GLY A 78 1.02 -8.78 -14.49
C GLY A 78 1.62 -8.09 -15.73
N ASN A 79 2.58 -7.20 -15.53
CA ASN A 79 3.28 -6.48 -16.60
C ASN A 79 4.47 -7.23 -17.20
N THR A 80 5.01 -8.24 -16.52
CA THR A 80 6.22 -8.97 -16.94
C THR A 80 5.92 -10.42 -17.30
N VAL A 81 5.36 -11.19 -16.36
CA VAL A 81 5.11 -12.63 -16.50
C VAL A 81 3.85 -12.89 -17.33
N TYR A 82 2.80 -12.11 -17.09
CA TYR A 82 1.47 -12.34 -17.68
C TYR A 82 1.08 -11.28 -18.72
N SER A 83 2.07 -10.58 -19.29
CA SER A 83 1.84 -9.43 -20.16
C SER A 83 1.01 -9.76 -21.41
N ASP A 84 1.32 -10.87 -22.07
CA ASP A 84 0.62 -11.28 -23.30
C ASP A 84 -0.87 -11.52 -23.04
N GLU A 85 -1.18 -12.22 -21.96
CA GLU A 85 -2.54 -12.57 -21.55
C GLU A 85 -3.30 -11.34 -21.04
N LYS A 86 -2.61 -10.48 -20.27
CA LYS A 86 -3.11 -9.17 -19.85
C LYS A 86 -3.57 -8.34 -21.05
N HIS A 87 -2.72 -8.21 -22.08
CA HIS A 87 -3.05 -7.41 -23.27
C HIS A 87 -4.25 -7.97 -24.03
N LEU A 88 -4.32 -9.29 -24.14
CA LEU A 88 -5.40 -9.97 -24.82
C LEU A 88 -6.74 -9.77 -24.10
N ILE A 89 -6.77 -9.96 -22.78
CA ILE A 89 -7.96 -9.73 -21.95
C ILE A 89 -8.34 -8.23 -21.95
N SER A 90 -7.37 -7.33 -21.83
CA SER A 90 -7.60 -5.88 -21.88
C SER A 90 -8.26 -5.47 -23.20
N ASN A 91 -7.76 -5.97 -24.33
CA ASN A 91 -8.33 -5.67 -25.64
C ASN A 91 -9.78 -6.19 -25.77
N MET A 92 -10.07 -7.38 -25.25
CA MET A 92 -11.45 -7.90 -25.20
C MET A 92 -12.40 -7.03 -24.38
N LEU A 93 -11.95 -6.60 -23.19
CA LEU A 93 -12.79 -5.88 -22.24
C LEU A 93 -13.02 -4.42 -22.67
N PHE A 94 -12.01 -3.77 -23.25
CA PHE A 94 -12.01 -2.32 -23.45
C PHE A 94 -11.96 -1.86 -24.91
N SER A 95 -11.67 -2.75 -25.87
CA SER A 95 -11.46 -2.38 -27.27
C SER A 95 -12.29 -3.21 -28.24
N ASN A 96 -13.62 -3.36 -28.02
CA ASN A 96 -14.59 -3.98 -28.95
C ASN A 96 -13.99 -5.07 -29.85
N TYR A 97 -13.22 -5.98 -29.24
CA TYR A 97 -12.31 -6.82 -29.99
C TYR A 97 -13.16 -7.82 -30.77
N ASP A 98 -12.93 -7.90 -32.09
CA ASP A 98 -13.65 -8.84 -32.94
C ASP A 98 -13.22 -10.27 -32.59
N THR A 99 -14.02 -10.91 -31.74
CA THR A 99 -13.79 -12.27 -31.24
C THR A 99 -13.70 -13.30 -32.37
N ASN A 100 -14.15 -12.97 -33.58
CA ASN A 100 -14.02 -13.82 -34.77
C ASN A 100 -12.62 -13.82 -35.39
N LYS A 101 -11.73 -12.90 -34.98
CA LYS A 101 -10.31 -12.84 -35.42
C LYS A 101 -9.35 -13.51 -34.44
N MET A 102 -9.89 -14.18 -33.43
CA MET A 102 -9.11 -14.77 -32.36
C MET A 102 -8.45 -16.08 -32.81
N SER A 103 -7.13 -16.21 -32.60
CA SER A 103 -6.43 -17.45 -32.95
C SER A 103 -6.87 -18.58 -32.00
N PRO A 104 -6.98 -19.83 -32.46
CA PRO A 104 -7.23 -20.98 -31.58
C PRO A 104 -6.24 -21.09 -30.41
N SER A 105 -4.98 -20.65 -30.62
CA SER A 105 -3.95 -20.60 -29.57
C SER A 105 -4.25 -19.59 -28.46
N ASP A 106 -4.91 -18.47 -28.79
CA ASP A 106 -5.30 -17.45 -27.83
C ASP A 106 -6.49 -17.90 -26.97
N ILE A 107 -7.42 -18.65 -27.58
CA ILE A 107 -8.57 -19.24 -26.90
C ILE A 107 -8.10 -20.30 -25.90
N HIS A 108 -7.10 -21.11 -26.27
CA HIS A 108 -6.49 -22.09 -25.35
C HIS A 108 -5.81 -21.41 -24.16
N LYS A 109 -5.07 -20.32 -24.37
CA LYS A 109 -4.47 -19.56 -23.25
C LYS A 109 -5.52 -19.09 -22.24
N ILE A 110 -6.65 -18.54 -22.68
CA ILE A 110 -7.73 -18.14 -21.75
C ILE A 110 -8.43 -19.36 -21.12
N MET A 111 -8.63 -20.44 -21.85
CA MET A 111 -9.30 -21.63 -21.33
C MET A 111 -8.47 -22.38 -20.29
N ASP A 112 -7.14 -22.42 -20.43
CA ASP A 112 -6.22 -23.07 -19.48
C ASP A 112 -6.19 -22.37 -18.13
N ILE A 113 -6.49 -21.07 -18.10
CA ILE A 113 -6.71 -20.33 -16.86
C ILE A 113 -7.78 -21.07 -16.03
N LYS A 114 -8.85 -21.61 -16.63
CA LYS A 114 -10.01 -22.15 -15.92
C LYS A 114 -9.83 -23.53 -15.26
N GLN A 115 -8.73 -24.26 -15.49
CA GLN A 115 -8.66 -25.69 -15.15
C GLN A 115 -7.93 -25.97 -13.82
N GLY A 116 -8.58 -25.60 -12.70
CA GLY A 116 -8.21 -26.05 -11.36
C GLY A 116 -9.27 -26.99 -10.80
N ASN A 117 -9.06 -28.32 -10.90
CA ASN A 117 -9.85 -29.33 -10.21
C ASN A 117 -9.08 -29.88 -8.99
N MET A 118 -9.76 -29.96 -7.84
CA MET A 118 -9.37 -30.53 -6.52
C MET A 118 -8.76 -29.60 -5.45
N VAL A 119 -9.65 -28.99 -4.67
CA VAL A 119 -9.66 -28.63 -3.23
C VAL A 119 -8.39 -28.20 -2.47
N PHE A 120 -7.16 -28.66 -2.71
CA PHE A 120 -5.94 -28.12 -2.08
C PHE A 120 -4.69 -28.46 -2.92
N ASP A 121 -4.61 -27.91 -4.12
CA ASP A 121 -3.43 -28.05 -4.97
C ASP A 121 -2.74 -26.68 -5.17
N VAL A 122 -1.41 -26.69 -5.28
CA VAL A 122 -0.56 -25.51 -5.54
C VAL A 122 -1.01 -24.78 -6.82
N SER A 123 -1.71 -25.49 -7.70
CA SER A 123 -2.42 -24.99 -8.88
C SER A 123 -3.38 -23.82 -8.58
N TYR A 124 -4.14 -23.83 -7.47
CA TYR A 124 -5.06 -22.72 -7.14
C TYR A 124 -4.34 -21.45 -6.72
N VAL A 125 -3.19 -21.57 -6.07
CA VAL A 125 -2.37 -20.42 -5.68
C VAL A 125 -1.80 -19.76 -6.92
N ASN A 126 -1.28 -20.55 -7.85
CA ASN A 126 -0.78 -20.05 -9.14
C ASN A 126 -1.90 -19.44 -9.98
N TYR A 127 -3.10 -20.02 -9.98
CA TYR A 127 -4.26 -19.46 -10.65
C TYR A 127 -4.72 -18.13 -10.04
N ALA A 128 -4.87 -18.07 -8.72
CA ALA A 128 -5.29 -16.85 -8.03
C ALA A 128 -4.27 -15.74 -8.25
N ASP A 129 -2.98 -16.05 -8.08
CA ASP A 129 -1.88 -15.14 -8.35
C ASP A 129 -1.86 -14.64 -9.80
N HIS A 130 -2.14 -15.51 -10.77
CA HIS A 130 -2.25 -15.16 -12.18
C HIS A 130 -3.38 -14.16 -12.45
N ILE A 131 -4.60 -14.47 -12.00
CA ILE A 131 -5.78 -13.61 -12.18
C ILE A 131 -5.59 -12.26 -11.46
N ILE A 132 -5.10 -12.29 -10.22
CA ILE A 132 -4.88 -11.08 -9.41
C ILE A 132 -3.83 -10.21 -10.09
N SER A 133 -2.70 -10.78 -10.51
CA SER A 133 -1.63 -10.03 -11.18
C SER A 133 -2.10 -9.33 -12.45
N MET A 134 -2.83 -10.03 -13.32
CA MET A 134 -3.41 -9.43 -14.53
C MET A 134 -4.42 -8.32 -14.18
N THR A 135 -5.31 -8.57 -13.22
CA THR A 135 -6.35 -7.60 -12.83
C THR A 135 -5.72 -6.32 -12.31
N TYR A 136 -4.77 -6.41 -11.38
CA TYR A 136 -4.09 -5.26 -10.82
C TYR A 136 -3.26 -4.50 -11.87
N ALA A 137 -2.60 -5.21 -12.79
CA ALA A 137 -1.88 -4.58 -13.88
C ALA A 137 -2.81 -3.83 -14.86
N ILE A 138 -3.95 -4.44 -15.24
CA ILE A 138 -4.99 -3.78 -16.06
C ILE A 138 -5.53 -2.55 -15.34
N MET A 139 -5.85 -2.66 -14.05
CA MET A 139 -6.32 -1.52 -13.25
C MET A 139 -5.28 -0.40 -13.22
N ASN A 140 -4.00 -0.73 -13.04
CA ASN A 140 -2.93 0.24 -13.08
C ASN A 140 -2.79 0.94 -14.44
N ASP A 141 -2.90 0.19 -15.54
CA ASP A 141 -2.88 0.75 -16.91
C ASP A 141 -4.06 1.68 -17.15
N MET A 142 -5.27 1.30 -16.71
CA MET A 142 -6.47 2.15 -16.76
C MET A 142 -6.34 3.43 -15.93
N MET A 143 -5.61 3.37 -14.82
CA MET A 143 -5.32 4.50 -13.95
C MET A 143 -4.08 5.29 -14.40
N GLY A 144 -3.48 4.96 -15.55
CA GLY A 144 -2.30 5.64 -16.08
C GLY A 144 -1.08 5.55 -15.18
N GLY A 145 -0.87 4.42 -14.51
CA GLY A 145 0.27 4.20 -13.60
C GLY A 145 0.09 4.77 -12.20
N TRP A 146 -1.06 5.40 -11.91
CA TRP A 146 -1.27 6.06 -10.62
C TRP A 146 -1.38 5.08 -9.44
N MET A 147 -1.85 3.85 -9.68
CA MET A 147 -2.00 2.83 -8.65
C MET A 147 -0.64 2.44 -8.06
N VAL A 148 0.36 2.16 -8.90
CA VAL A 148 1.74 1.89 -8.46
C VAL A 148 2.30 3.06 -7.66
N ASN A 149 2.10 4.29 -8.14
CA ASN A 149 2.61 5.48 -7.47
C ASN A 149 1.98 5.66 -6.09
N LEU A 150 0.67 5.52 -5.96
CA LEU A 150 -0.03 5.60 -4.68
C LEU A 150 0.38 4.50 -3.71
N ASP A 151 0.38 3.24 -4.16
CA ASP A 151 0.72 2.10 -3.32
C ASP A 151 2.15 2.24 -2.79
N THR A 152 3.06 2.77 -3.62
CA THR A 152 4.44 3.09 -3.20
C THR A 152 4.49 4.18 -2.13
N ILE A 153 3.78 5.30 -2.32
CA ILE A 153 3.71 6.37 -1.31
C ILE A 153 3.14 5.83 0.01
N LEU A 154 2.02 5.12 -0.06
CA LEU A 154 1.34 4.57 1.11
C LEU A 154 2.21 3.53 1.83
N LEU A 155 2.94 2.70 1.08
CA LEU A 155 3.88 1.73 1.65
C LEU A 155 4.98 2.43 2.46
N VAL A 156 5.61 3.47 1.90
CA VAL A 156 6.64 4.26 2.60
C VAL A 156 6.06 4.91 3.85
N GLU A 157 4.89 5.53 3.75
CA GLU A 157 4.19 6.14 4.89
C GLU A 157 3.90 5.12 6.00
N GLN A 158 3.54 3.87 5.65
CA GLN A 158 3.36 2.82 6.67
C GLN A 158 4.66 2.46 7.37
N PHE A 159 5.79 2.40 6.66
CA PHE A 159 7.09 2.18 7.28
C PHE A 159 7.47 3.32 8.24
N GLU A 160 7.29 4.57 7.80
CA GLU A 160 7.56 5.74 8.64
C GLU A 160 6.68 5.77 9.89
N PHE A 161 5.38 5.47 9.75
CA PHE A 161 4.46 5.36 10.87
C PHE A 161 4.86 4.27 11.87
N LEU A 162 5.30 3.10 11.37
CA LEU A 162 5.76 2.00 12.20
C LEU A 162 7.04 2.39 12.96
N VAL A 163 8.01 2.98 12.27
CA VAL A 163 9.24 3.52 12.88
C VAL A 163 8.89 4.57 13.93
N PHE A 164 7.97 5.48 13.63
CA PHE A 164 7.51 6.52 14.55
C PHE A 164 6.93 5.91 15.83
N ILE A 165 6.04 4.92 15.74
CA ILE A 165 5.48 4.25 16.93
C ILE A 165 6.58 3.61 17.77
N ILE A 166 7.53 2.92 17.14
CA ILE A 166 8.63 2.23 17.85
C ILE A 166 9.52 3.26 18.57
N VAL A 167 9.95 4.31 17.86
CA VAL A 167 10.79 5.39 18.41
C VAL A 167 10.06 6.13 19.52
N TYR A 168 8.79 6.49 19.31
CA TYR A 168 7.97 7.16 20.33
C TYR A 168 7.82 6.31 21.59
N ARG A 169 7.54 5.00 21.44
CA ARG A 169 7.50 4.09 22.59
C ARG A 169 8.82 4.06 23.33
N LYS A 170 9.96 4.03 22.63
CA LYS A 170 11.29 4.00 23.26
C LYS A 170 11.59 5.28 24.04
N ILE A 171 11.35 6.45 23.45
CA ILE A 171 11.60 7.75 24.10
C ILE A 171 10.73 7.91 25.35
N TYR A 172 9.44 7.62 25.24
CA TYR A 172 8.50 7.88 26.33
C TYR A 172 8.37 6.71 27.33
N ASN A 173 9.00 5.56 27.11
CA ASN A 173 9.11 4.48 28.10
C ASN A 173 10.30 4.64 29.07
N LEU A 174 11.09 5.71 29.00
CA LEU A 174 12.09 5.94 30.05
C LEU A 174 11.41 6.02 31.42
N PRO A 175 11.83 5.20 32.40
CA PRO A 175 11.24 5.18 33.72
C PRO A 175 11.41 6.55 34.40
N LYS A 176 10.35 7.02 35.07
CA LYS A 176 10.33 8.27 35.84
C LYS A 176 11.40 8.34 36.96
N THR A 177 12.13 7.25 37.21
CA THR A 177 13.18 7.15 38.23
C THR A 177 14.49 7.84 37.83
N LEU A 178 14.65 8.34 36.60
CA LEU A 178 15.86 9.04 36.14
C LEU A 178 15.71 10.58 36.05
N VAL A 179 14.56 11.14 36.43
CA VAL A 179 14.33 12.62 36.42
C VAL A 179 14.44 13.23 37.83
N LEU A 180 14.97 12.47 38.79
CA LEU A 180 15.09 12.88 40.20
C LEU A 180 16.50 12.64 40.79
N ASN A 181 17.54 12.83 39.99
CA ASN A 181 18.90 13.05 40.50
C ASN A 181 19.48 14.32 39.88
#